data_AF-A0A2V5L0J8-F1
#
_entry.id   AF-A0A2V5L0J8-F1
#
_cell.length_a   1.000
_cell.length_b   1.000
_cell.length_c   1.000
_cell.angle_alpha   90.00
_cell.angle_beta   90.00
_cell.angle_gamma   90.00
#
_symmetry.space_group_name_H-M   'P 1'
#
loop_
_entity.id
_entity.type
_entity.pdbx_description
1 polymer ?
#
loop_
_entity_poly.entity_id
_entity_poly.type
_entity_poly.pdbx_seq_one_letter_code
_entity_poly.pdbx_strand_id
1 'polypeptide(L)' 'MKITLRIWRQHDVDSPGRMISYDVEGISGDMSFLEMLDVLNERLTVTGEEPVAFDHDCREGICGMCSLAIDGVAH' A
#
# COMPACT_ATOMS: atom_id res chain seq x y z
N MET A 1 -0.40 6.87 -14.91
CA MET A 1 0.73 5.94 -15.11
C MET A 1 0.33 4.54 -14.64
N LYS A 2 1.05 3.51 -15.10
CA LYS A 2 0.92 2.14 -14.59
C LYS A 2 2.18 1.80 -13.78
N ILE A 3 1.99 1.34 -12.55
CA ILE A 3 3.08 1.02 -11.61
C ILE A 3 2.82 -0.40 -11.09
N THR A 4 3.89 -1.18 -10.93
CA THR A 4 3.83 -2.48 -10.25
C THR A 4 4.33 -2.31 -8.82
N LEU A 5 3.46 -2.55 -7.84
CA LEU A 5 3.79 -2.54 -6.42
C LEU A 5 4.03 -3.96 -5.92
N ARG A 6 5.09 -4.16 -5.13
CA ARG A 6 5.34 -5.42 -4.42
C ARG A 6 5.12 -5.17 -2.94
N ILE A 7 4.03 -5.69 -2.40
CA ILE A 7 3.56 -5.40 -1.05
C ILE A 7 3.64 -6.66 -0.20
N TRP A 8 4.19 -6.53 1.01
CA TRP A 8 4.20 -7.62 1.99
C TRP A 8 2.77 -7.90 2.45
N ARG A 9 2.32 -9.14 2.33
CA ARG A 9 1.02 -9.61 2.78
C ARG A 9 1.18 -10.79 3.70
N GLN A 10 0.48 -10.72 4.82
CA GLN A 10 0.40 -11.77 5.82
C GLN A 10 -1.01 -11.68 6.40
N HIS A 11 -1.76 -12.79 6.31
CA HIS A 11 -3.17 -12.82 6.71
C HIS A 11 -3.32 -12.72 8.23
N ASP A 12 -2.48 -13.45 8.97
CA ASP A 12 -2.51 -13.51 10.43
C ASP A 12 -1.14 -13.93 10.99
N VAL A 13 -1.08 -14.09 12.32
CA VAL A 13 0.13 -14.44 13.07
C VAL A 13 0.69 -15.83 12.75
N ASP A 14 -0.16 -16.74 12.26
CA ASP A 14 0.20 -18.15 11.99
C ASP A 14 0.56 -18.37 10.51
N SER A 15 0.18 -17.43 9.64
CA SER A 15 0.41 -17.49 8.20
C SER A 15 1.81 -17.00 7.83
N PRO A 16 2.53 -17.69 6.92
CA PRO A 16 3.77 -17.15 6.37
C PRO A 16 3.49 -15.92 5.50
N GLY A 17 4.22 -14.84 5.77
CA GLY A 17 4.15 -13.63 4.94
C GLY A 17 4.88 -13.79 3.61
N ARG A 18 4.45 -13.03 2.61
CA ARG A 18 5.06 -13.02 1.27
C ARG A 18 4.86 -11.68 0.59
N MET A 19 5.74 -11.36 -0.36
CA MET A 19 5.52 -10.23 -1.28
C MET A 19 4.51 -10.64 -2.35
N ILE A 20 3.46 -9.85 -2.52
CA ILE A 20 2.47 -9.99 -3.60
C ILE A 20 2.60 -8.80 -4.54
N SER A 21 2.59 -9.08 -5.85
CA SER A 21 2.68 -8.06 -6.88
C SER A 21 1.29 -7.59 -7.31
N TYR A 22 1.11 -6.27 -7.40
CA TYR A 22 -0.10 -5.63 -7.89
C TYR A 22 0.24 -4.66 -9.00
N ASP A 23 -0.49 -4.75 -10.11
CA ASP A 23 -0.47 -3.74 -11.16
C ASP A 23 -1.50 -2.67 -10.84
N VAL A 24 -1.05 -1.44 -10.62
CA VAL A 24 -1.91 -0.29 -10.32
C VAL A 24 -1.87 0.68 -11.47
N GLU A 25 -3.04 1.01 -12.00
CA GLU A 25 -3.22 1.91 -13.14
C GLU A 25 -3.82 3.24 -12.66
N GLY A 26 -3.75 4.28 -13.49
CA GLY A 26 -4.34 5.58 -13.17
C GLY A 26 -3.54 6.45 -12.20
N ILE A 27 -2.30 6.07 -11.84
CA ILE A 27 -1.48 6.84 -10.89
C ILE A 27 -0.94 8.14 -11.50
N SER A 28 -1.14 9.27 -10.82
CA SER A 28 -0.51 10.55 -11.17
C SER A 28 0.90 10.66 -10.56
N GLY A 29 1.79 11.44 -11.18
CA GLY A 29 3.11 11.72 -10.62
C GLY A 29 3.07 12.63 -9.38
N ASP A 30 1.96 13.33 -9.18
CA ASP A 30 1.74 14.22 -8.04
C ASP A 30 1.10 13.50 -6.84
N MET A 31 0.74 12.22 -6.98
CA MET A 31 0.18 11.43 -5.88
C MET A 31 1.29 11.03 -4.90
N SER A 32 0.96 11.12 -3.61
CA SER A 32 1.73 10.50 -2.55
C SER A 32 1.66 8.97 -2.62
N PHE A 33 2.60 8.30 -1.97
CA PHE A 33 2.59 6.84 -1.90
C PHE A 33 1.35 6.28 -1.19
N LEU A 34 0.85 6.99 -0.17
CA LEU A 34 -0.36 6.58 0.55
C LEU A 34 -1.61 6.66 -0.33
N GLU A 35 -1.73 7.70 -1.17
CA GLU A 35 -2.82 7.80 -2.13
C GLU A 35 -2.77 6.69 -3.19
N MET A 36 -1.57 6.25 -3.60
CA MET A 36 -1.45 5.07 -4.47
C MET A 36 -1.98 3.79 -3.79
N LEU A 37 -1.71 3.62 -2.49
CA LEU A 37 -2.25 2.50 -1.72
C LEU A 37 -3.77 2.60 -1.56
N ASP A 38 -4.33 3.80 -1.41
CA ASP A 38 -5.78 4.00 -1.37
C ASP A 38 -6.45 3.58 -2.69
N VAL A 39 -5.88 3.97 -3.85
CA VAL A 39 -6.38 3.57 -5.17
C VAL A 39 -6.36 2.04 -5.32
N LEU A 40 -5.26 1.40 -4.89
CA LEU A 40 -5.18 -0.06 -4.88
C LEU A 40 -6.25 -0.68 -3.96
N ASN A 41 -6.40 -0.15 -2.75
CA ASN A 41 -7.36 -0.65 -1.75
C ASN A 41 -8.81 -0.49 -2.21
N GLU A 42 -9.15 0.60 -2.87
CA GLU A 42 -10.48 0.79 -3.47
C GLU A 42 -10.76 -0.31 -4.50
N ARG A 43 -9.81 -0.57 -5.41
CA ARG A 43 -9.92 -1.65 -6.39
C ARG A 43 -10.10 -3.01 -5.72
N LEU A 44 -9.23 -3.36 -4.76
CA LEU A 44 -9.30 -4.65 -4.05
C LEU A 44 -10.66 -4.83 -3.36
N THR A 45 -11.15 -3.77 -2.71
CA THR A 45 -12.46 -3.78 -2.05
C THR A 45 -13.58 -4.06 -3.05
N VAL A 46 -13.56 -3.40 -4.22
CA VAL A 46 -14.56 -3.60 -5.28
C VAL A 46 -14.49 -5.00 -5.90
N THR A 47 -13.29 -5.60 -5.99
CA THR A 47 -13.13 -6.98 -6.49
C THR A 47 -13.37 -8.06 -5.43
N GLY A 48 -13.72 -7.68 -4.19
CA GLY A 48 -13.96 -8.61 -3.09
C GLY A 48 -12.66 -9.21 -2.52
N GLU A 49 -11.53 -8.58 -2.80
CA GLU A 49 -10.22 -8.93 -2.24
C GLU A 49 -9.94 -8.11 -0.98
N GLU A 50 -9.09 -8.64 -0.11
CA GLU A 50 -8.74 -7.97 1.14
C GLU A 50 -7.81 -6.77 0.86
N PRO A 51 -8.16 -5.56 1.34
CA PRO A 51 -7.29 -4.38 1.24
C PRO A 51 -5.92 -4.60 1.89
N VAL A 52 -4.93 -3.85 1.44
CA VAL A 52 -3.64 -3.74 2.11
C VAL A 52 -3.84 -2.97 3.41
N ALA A 53 -3.56 -3.63 4.54
CA ALA A 53 -3.52 -2.98 5.84
C ALA A 53 -2.21 -2.21 6.02
N PHE A 54 -2.32 -0.94 6.41
CA PHE A 54 -1.20 -0.09 6.80
C PHE A 54 -1.72 1.02 7.75
N ASP A 55 -0.86 1.47 8.65
CA ASP A 55 -1.18 2.56 9.56
C ASP A 55 -1.14 3.91 8.81
N HIS A 56 -2.16 4.74 9.00
CA HIS A 56 -2.21 6.10 8.45
C HIS A 56 -3.05 7.05 9.31
N ASP A 57 -2.66 8.32 9.40
CA ASP A 57 -3.44 9.35 10.10
C ASP A 57 -3.32 10.72 9.43
N CYS A 58 -2.40 11.59 9.87
CA CYS A 58 -2.36 13.00 9.46
C CYS A 58 -2.15 13.27 7.95
N ARG A 59 -1.53 12.32 7.21
CA ARG A 59 -1.20 12.42 5.77
C ARG A 59 -0.36 13.65 5.33
N GLU A 60 0.17 14.42 6.27
CA GLU A 60 1.01 15.59 6.03
C GLU A 60 2.46 15.43 6.53
N GLY A 61 2.81 14.21 6.98
CA GLY A 61 4.20 13.85 7.31
C GLY A 61 4.69 14.27 8.70
N ILE A 62 3.79 14.50 9.66
CA ILE A 62 4.17 14.98 11.01
C ILE A 62 3.97 13.96 12.15
N CYS A 63 3.01 13.04 12.03
CA CYS A 63 2.61 12.18 13.15
C CYS A 63 3.47 10.90 13.32
N GLY A 64 4.18 10.46 12.27
CA GLY A 64 4.99 9.24 12.28
C GLY A 64 4.21 7.92 12.19
N MET A 65 2.91 7.93 11.93
CA MET A 65 2.08 6.72 11.88
C MET A 65 2.25 5.91 10.60
N CYS A 66 2.50 6.57 9.47
CA CYS A 66 2.62 5.94 8.16
C CYS A 66 4.03 5.44 7.82
N SER A 67 4.77 4.95 8.82
CA SER A 67 6.13 4.45 8.61
C SER A 67 6.13 3.13 7.84
N LEU A 68 6.71 3.17 6.64
CA LEU A 68 6.79 2.03 5.71
C LEU A 68 8.22 1.85 5.23
N ALA A 69 8.62 0.62 4.91
CA ALA A 69 9.85 0.38 4.16
C ALA A 69 9.52 0.40 2.65
N ILE A 70 9.91 1.47 1.96
CA ILE A 70 9.69 1.67 0.53
C ILE A 70 11.03 1.46 -0.19
N ASP A 71 11.08 0.50 -1.11
CA ASP A 71 12.31 0.12 -1.84
C ASP A 71 13.54 -0.13 -0.92
N GLY A 72 13.28 -0.69 0.27
CA GLY A 72 14.31 -0.99 1.27
C GLY A 72 14.75 0.19 2.14
N VAL A 73 14.17 1.37 1.95
CA VAL A 73 14.43 2.57 2.75
C VAL A 73 13.23 2.86 3.64
N ALA A 74 13.47 3.13 4.92
CA ALA A 74 12.42 3.56 5.83
C ALA A 74 11.91 4.96 5.43
N HIS A 75 10.60 5.09 5.35
CA HIS A 75 9.87 6.32 5.06
C HIS A 75 9.19 6.85 6.31
#